data_AF-A0A556M7M5-F1
#
_entry.id   AF-A0A556M7M5-F1
#
_cell.length_a   1.000
_cell.length_b   1.000
_cell.length_c   1.000
_cell.angle_alpha   90.00
_cell.angle_beta   90.00
_cell.angle_gamma   90.00
#
_symmetry.space_group_name_H-M   'P 1'
#
loop_
_entity.id
_entity.type
_entity.pdbx_description
1 polymer ?
#
loop_
_entity_poly.entity_id
_entity_poly.type
_entity_poly.pdbx_seq_one_letter_code
_entity_poly.pdbx_strand_id
1 'polypeptide(L)'
;MNPSLLAKNELLKLIRAKSRVGAEGLYDQYAVVLRLAIFRITGDRDLSNIVLEKTLHKIWDSAALYNEQETPLLTWMLVIAKGLALENRVMPAATLSA
;
A
#
# COMPACT_ATOMS: atom_id res chain seq x y z
N MET A 1 17.02 0.35 7.12
CA MET A 1 16.75 -0.93 6.46
C MET A 1 16.86 -2.00 7.53
N ASN A 2 15.72 -2.51 7.99
CA ASN A 2 15.67 -3.47 9.09
C ASN A 2 15.42 -4.84 8.45
N PRO A 3 16.46 -5.67 8.20
CA PRO A 3 16.37 -6.84 7.31
C PRO A 3 15.58 -8.01 7.91
N SER A 4 15.00 -7.87 9.11
CA SER A 4 14.13 -8.89 9.67
C SER A 4 12.78 -8.89 8.95
N LEU A 5 12.59 -9.86 8.05
CA LEU A 5 11.29 -10.20 7.49
C LEU A 5 10.33 -10.50 8.64
N LEU A 6 9.51 -9.53 9.03
CA LEU A 6 8.47 -9.68 10.02
C LEU A 6 7.44 -10.71 9.55
N ALA A 7 7.01 -11.58 10.45
CA ALA A 7 5.90 -12.47 10.18
C ALA A 7 4.61 -11.66 9.94
N LYS A 8 3.68 -12.20 9.14
CA LYS A 8 2.44 -11.49 8.75
C LYS A 8 1.64 -10.95 9.95
N ASN A 9 1.49 -11.78 10.98
CA ASN A 9 0.77 -11.42 12.21
C ASN A 9 1.49 -10.34 13.02
N GLU A 10 2.82 -10.41 13.09
CA GLU A 10 3.66 -9.41 13.75
C GLU A 10 3.61 -8.07 13.03
N LEU A 11 3.77 -8.09 11.70
CA LEU A 11 3.64 -6.90 10.88
C LEU A 11 2.26 -6.25 11.08
N LEU A 12 1.18 -7.03 11.02
CA LEU A 12 -0.17 -6.51 11.19
C LEU A 12 -0.37 -5.89 12.59
N LYS A 13 0.15 -6.53 13.64
CA LYS A 13 0.15 -5.98 15.00
C LYS A 13 0.88 -4.63 15.05
N LEU A 14 2.05 -4.52 14.43
CA LEU A 14 2.87 -3.30 14.42
C LEU A 14 2.23 -2.17 13.60
N ILE A 15 1.64 -2.47 12.45
CA ILE A 15 0.90 -1.51 11.63
C ILE A 15 -0.31 -0.98 12.41
N ARG A 16 -1.09 -1.85 13.05
CA ARG A 16 -2.25 -1.46 13.88
C ARG A 16 -1.84 -0.61 15.08
N ALA A 17 -0.69 -0.92 15.68
CA ALA A 17 -0.11 -0.14 16.78
C ALA A 17 0.52 1.18 16.33
N LYS A 18 0.43 1.53 15.03
CA LYS A 18 1.03 2.74 14.45
C LYS A 18 2.53 2.88 14.75
N SER A 19 3.24 1.74 14.84
CA SER A 19 4.67 1.71 15.13
C SER A 19 5.52 2.00 13.90
N ARG A 20 6.59 2.81 14.07
CA ARG A 20 7.59 3.06 13.03
C ARG A 20 8.11 1.77 12.39
N VAL A 21 8.35 0.74 13.18
CA VAL A 21 8.82 -0.58 12.68
C VAL A 21 7.78 -1.23 11.78
N GLY A 22 6.48 -1.05 12.07
CA GLY A 22 5.40 -1.51 11.22
C GLY A 22 5.34 -0.78 9.88
N ALA A 23 5.57 0.53 9.88
CA ALA A 23 5.63 1.33 8.66
C ALA A 23 6.82 0.93 7.78
N GLU A 24 8.01 0.79 8.39
CA GLU A 24 9.22 0.32 7.70
C GLU A 24 9.03 -1.10 7.14
N GLY A 25 8.47 -2.02 7.94
CA GLY A 25 8.20 -3.39 7.49
C GLY A 25 7.16 -3.47 6.37
N LEU A 26 6.11 -2.63 6.40
CA LEU A 26 5.12 -2.55 5.33
C LEU A 26 5.77 -2.11 4.01
N TYR A 27 6.61 -1.08 4.08
CA TYR A 27 7.36 -0.60 2.93
C TYR A 27 8.32 -1.69 2.42
N ASP A 28 9.20 -2.21 3.27
CA ASP A 28 10.26 -3.15 2.89
C ASP A 28 9.70 -4.45 2.29
N GLN A 29 8.59 -4.97 2.80
CA GLN A 29 8.02 -6.25 2.34
C GLN A 29 7.07 -6.12 1.15
N TYR A 30 6.30 -5.02 1.05
CA TYR A 30 5.19 -4.94 0.09
C TYR A 30 5.34 -3.84 -0.97
N ALA A 31 6.23 -2.86 -0.80
CA ALA A 31 6.33 -1.74 -1.74
C ALA A 31 6.61 -2.20 -3.19
N VAL A 32 7.47 -3.21 -3.37
CA VAL A 32 7.82 -3.73 -4.70
C VAL A 32 6.62 -4.36 -5.40
N VAL A 33 5.91 -5.28 -4.74
CA VAL A 33 4.78 -5.99 -5.35
C VAL A 33 3.60 -5.06 -5.61
N LEU A 34 3.32 -4.13 -4.70
CA LEU A 34 2.24 -3.15 -4.86
C LEU A 34 2.56 -2.19 -6.01
N ARG A 35 3.78 -1.68 -6.10
CA ARG A 35 4.21 -0.81 -7.21
C ARG A 35 4.13 -1.49 -8.55
N LEU A 36 4.54 -2.76 -8.66
CA LEU A 36 4.40 -3.52 -9.91
C LEU A 36 2.94 -3.69 -10.32
N ALA A 37 2.03 -3.91 -9.37
CA ALA A 37 0.60 -4.00 -9.66
C ALA A 37 0.02 -2.65 -10.12
N ILE A 38 0.42 -1.56 -9.46
CA ILE A 38 0.02 -0.19 -9.82
C ILE A 38 0.55 0.18 -11.21
N PHE A 39 1.84 -0.04 -11.46
CA PHE A 39 2.48 0.28 -12.74
C PHE A 39 1.82 -0.43 -13.93
N ARG A 40 1.40 -1.68 -13.76
CA ARG A 40 0.64 -2.42 -14.79
C ARG A 40 -0.68 -1.75 -15.17
N ILE A 41 -1.26 -0.94 -14.28
CA ILE A 41 -2.50 -0.21 -14.51
C ILE A 41 -2.22 1.18 -15.07
N THR A 42 -1.27 1.91 -14.46
CA THR A 42 -0.97 3.30 -14.80
C THR A 42 -0.13 3.43 -16.07
N GLY A 43 0.77 2.47 -16.36
CA GLY A 43 1.73 2.55 -17.46
C GLY A 43 2.84 3.59 -17.27
N ASP A 44 2.81 4.33 -16.16
CA ASP A 44 3.69 5.46 -15.86
C ASP A 44 4.42 5.19 -14.54
N ARG A 45 5.76 5.31 -14.57
CA ARG A 45 6.63 5.04 -13.43
C ARG A 45 6.46 6.08 -12.32
N ASP A 46 6.42 7.36 -12.67
CA ASP A 46 6.35 8.44 -11.69
C ASP A 46 4.97 8.44 -11.02
N LEU A 47 3.92 8.26 -11.81
CA LEU A 47 2.57 8.07 -11.28
C LEU A 47 2.48 6.82 -10.41
N SER A 48 3.16 5.72 -10.77
CA SER A 48 3.14 4.51 -9.95
C SER A 48 3.77 4.71 -8.57
N ASN A 49 4.79 5.56 -8.45
CA ASN A 49 5.41 5.90 -7.17
C ASN A 49 4.48 6.76 -6.31
N ILE A 50 3.84 7.78 -6.90
CA ILE A 50 2.86 8.64 -6.21
C ILE A 50 1.69 7.79 -5.68
N VAL A 51 1.15 6.90 -6.52
CA VAL A 51 0.03 6.03 -6.13
C VAL A 51 0.47 5.01 -5.08
N LEU A 52 1.72 4.53 -5.13
CA LEU A 52 2.27 3.63 -4.11
C LEU A 52 2.28 4.31 -2.73
N GLU A 53 2.75 5.54 -2.62
CA GLU A 53 2.76 6.27 -1.34
C GLU A 53 1.34 6.45 -0.79
N LYS A 54 0.38 6.86 -1.64
CA LYS A 54 -1.04 6.93 -1.27
C LYS A 54 -1.59 5.58 -0.80
N THR A 55 -1.19 4.50 -1.47
CA THR A 55 -1.59 3.13 -1.15
C THR A 55 -1.08 2.71 0.23
N LEU A 56 0.20 2.94 0.51
CA LEU A 56 0.81 2.60 1.79
C LEU A 56 0.18 3.39 2.95
N HIS A 57 -0.07 4.69 2.76
CA HIS A 57 -0.81 5.50 3.75
C HIS A 57 -2.23 4.98 3.97
N LYS A 58 -2.97 4.65 2.90
CA LYS A 58 -4.33 4.11 3.03
C LYS A 58 -4.37 2.76 3.75
N ILE A 59 -3.40 1.89 3.47
CA ILE A 59 -3.22 0.62 4.19
C ILE A 59 -2.94 0.89 5.66
N TRP A 60 -1.99 1.77 5.95
CA TRP A 60 -1.63 2.16 7.31
C TRP A 60 -2.84 2.66 8.11
N ASP A 61 -3.67 3.51 7.52
CA ASP A 61 -4.86 4.09 8.17
C ASP A 61 -6.02 3.12 8.30
N SER A 62 -6.17 2.20 7.35
CA SER A 62 -7.28 1.25 7.34
C SER A 62 -6.95 -0.07 8.04
N ALA A 63 -5.73 -0.27 8.53
CA ALA A 63 -5.27 -1.55 9.10
C ALA A 63 -6.07 -2.02 10.33
N ALA A 64 -6.66 -1.09 11.08
CA ALA A 64 -7.54 -1.42 12.20
C ALA A 64 -8.85 -2.09 11.75
N LEU A 65 -9.32 -1.79 10.53
CA LEU A 65 -10.56 -2.31 9.94
C LEU A 65 -10.33 -3.60 9.13
N TYR A 66 -9.08 -3.98 8.87
CA TYR A 66 -8.76 -5.19 8.12
C TYR A 66 -9.16 -6.45 8.90
N ASN A 67 -9.96 -7.32 8.29
CA ASN A 67 -10.32 -8.64 8.81
C ASN A 67 -9.50 -9.74 8.10
N GLU A 68 -8.63 -10.40 8.85
CA GLU A 68 -7.74 -11.44 8.33
C GLU A 68 -8.43 -12.79 8.03
N GLN A 69 -9.66 -12.99 8.52
CA GLN A 69 -10.48 -14.17 8.25
C GLN A 69 -11.21 -14.09 6.91
N GLU A 70 -11.50 -12.88 6.44
CA GLU A 70 -12.26 -12.64 5.20
C GLU A 70 -11.38 -12.58 3.96
N THR A 71 -10.18 -12.00 4.07
CA THR A 71 -9.31 -11.78 2.90
C THR A 71 -7.84 -11.85 3.29
N PRO A 72 -6.98 -12.55 2.53
CA PRO A 72 -5.53 -12.54 2.76
C PRO A 72 -4.95 -11.12 2.67
N LEU A 73 -3.97 -10.80 3.54
CA LEU A 73 -3.45 -9.43 3.68
C LEU A 73 -2.93 -8.87 2.35
N LEU A 74 -2.13 -9.64 1.60
CA LEU A 74 -1.64 -9.21 0.29
C LEU A 74 -2.80 -8.92 -0.68
N THR A 75 -3.84 -9.77 -0.70
CA THR A 75 -5.02 -9.57 -1.54
C THR A 75 -5.74 -8.27 -1.19
N TRP A 76 -5.97 -8.01 0.10
CA TRP A 76 -6.59 -6.78 0.57
C TRP A 76 -5.77 -5.53 0.19
N MET A 77 -4.45 -5.57 0.36
CA MET A 77 -3.56 -4.48 -0.05
C MET A 77 -3.58 -4.26 -1.57
N LEU A 78 -3.62 -5.33 -2.37
CA LEU A 78 -3.73 -5.25 -3.82
C LEU A 78 -5.06 -4.65 -4.28
N VAL A 79 -6.17 -4.91 -3.57
CA VAL A 79 -7.46 -4.28 -3.88
C VAL A 79 -7.38 -2.77 -3.69
N ILE A 80 -6.79 -2.30 -2.59
CA ILE A 80 -6.57 -0.86 -2.33
C ILE A 80 -5.70 -0.25 -3.44
N ALA A 81 -4.56 -0.89 -3.74
CA ALA A 81 -3.61 -0.43 -4.75
C ALA A 81 -4.25 -0.29 -6.13
N LYS A 82 -5.04 -1.30 -6.55
CA LYS A 82 -5.76 -1.30 -7.82
C LYS A 82 -6.80 -0.19 -7.89
N GLY A 83 -7.57 0.01 -6.82
CA GLY A 83 -8.57 1.08 -6.74
C GLY A 83 -7.95 2.46 -6.95
N LEU A 84 -6.88 2.77 -6.21
CA LEU A 84 -6.16 4.04 -6.34
C LEU A 84 -5.47 4.20 -7.71
N ALA A 85 -4.93 3.12 -8.27
CA ALA A 85 -4.30 3.16 -9.59
C ALA A 85 -5.32 3.47 -10.70
N LEU A 86 -6.52 2.89 -10.65
CA LEU A 86 -7.60 3.18 -11.60
C LEU A 86 -8.09 4.62 -11.48
N GLU A 87 -8.27 5.11 -10.26
CA GLU A 87 -8.65 6.50 -9.99
C GLU A 87 -7.65 7.49 -10.58
N ASN A 88 -6.35 7.30 -10.30
CA ASN A 88 -5.30 8.23 -10.74
C ASN A 88 -4.91 8.05 -12.21
N ARG A 89 -5.20 6.90 -12.84
CA ARG A 89 -5.00 6.70 -14.29
C ARG A 89 -5.92 7.61 -15.12
N VAL A 90 -7.14 7.83 -14.64
CA VAL A 90 -8.17 8.59 -15.38
C VAL A 90 -8.08 10.09 -15.10
N MET A 91 -7.50 10.50 -13.97
CA MET A 91 -7.35 11.90 -13.60
C MET A 91 -5.99 12.48 -14.05
N PRO A 92 -5.95 13.48 -14.95
CA PRO A 92 -4.72 14.20 -15.26
C PRO A 92 -4.25 15.02 -14.03
N ALA A 93 -2.93 15.17 -13.89
CA ALA A 93 -2.22 15.75 -12.74
C ALA A 93 -2.65 17.17 -12.29
N ALA A 94 -3.54 17.85 -13.02
CA ALA A 94 -3.91 19.25 -12.81
C ALA A 94 -4.97 19.51 -11.72
N THR A 95 -5.50 18.48 -11.04
CA THR A 95 -6.65 18.64 -10.11
C THR A 95 -6.27 18.63 -8.62
N LEU A 96 -4.98 18.48 -8.26
CA LEU A 96 -4.53 18.39 -6.87
C LEU A 96 -4.13 19.72 -6.22
N SER A 97 -4.52 20.85 -6.81
CA SER A 97 -4.42 22.18 -6.20
C SER A 97 -5.80 22.84 -6.16
N ALA A 98 -6.62 22.43 -5.18
CA ALA A 98 -7.84 23.12 -4.79
C ALA A 98 -8.08 22.93 -3.28
#